data_AF-A0A8H2JBR1-F1
#
_entry.id   AF-A0A8H2JBR1-F1
#
_cell.length_a   1.000
_cell.length_b   1.000
_cell.length_c   1.000
_cell.angle_alpha   90.00
_cell.angle_beta   90.00
_cell.angle_gamma   90.00
#
_symmetry.space_group_name_H-M   'P 1'
#
loop_
_entity.id
_entity.type
_entity.pdbx_description
1 polymer ?
#
loop_
_entity_poly.entity_id
_entity_poly.type
_entity_poly.pdbx_seq_one_letter_code
_entity_poly.pdbx_strand_id
1 'polypeptide(L)'
;MRTSVKIASAIGASTLAVLAAAGCSSDSKSKESSTSASSASSSASSTSSSAAAQPADYSALLIKGTDLVAPEVFTASAPVQNPNGQPGVAASFSNPDSTHVVGDTILVLADPAAASSALEAAKGALGSNVTGGTPAPMNVGSGGTSVSGTSPDGAKSVTVVLFTEGKAFVTLEFDGPAGADAPPDFVADVSQKQAAAIKNGLH
;
A
#
# COMPACT_ATOMS: atom_id res chain seq x y z
N MET A 1 8.96 30.38 -30.72
CA MET A 1 8.88 31.68 -30.03
C MET A 1 8.73 31.40 -28.55
N ARG A 2 9.67 31.91 -27.75
CA ARG A 2 9.72 31.72 -26.29
C ARG A 2 8.77 32.73 -25.65
N THR A 3 7.88 32.28 -24.78
CA THR A 3 7.10 33.20 -23.95
C THR A 3 7.10 32.69 -22.52
N SER A 4 7.99 33.29 -21.73
CA SER A 4 8.04 33.21 -20.27
C SER A 4 7.16 34.32 -19.68
N VAL A 5 6.28 33.99 -18.72
CA VAL A 5 5.61 34.96 -17.83
C VAL A 5 5.48 34.29 -16.45
N LYS A 6 6.44 34.54 -15.55
CA LYS A 6 6.44 35.48 -14.40
C LYS A 6 5.55 35.08 -13.22
N ILE A 7 6.24 34.85 -12.11
CA ILE A 7 5.81 34.58 -10.73
C ILE A 7 5.11 35.81 -10.12
N ALA A 8 4.09 35.60 -9.28
CA ALA A 8 3.62 36.58 -8.31
C ALA A 8 3.31 35.91 -6.96
N SER A 9 4.05 36.33 -5.93
CA SER A 9 3.89 35.96 -4.53
C SER A 9 2.80 36.80 -3.86
N ALA A 10 2.04 36.22 -2.92
CA ALA A 10 1.21 36.97 -1.98
C ALA A 10 1.31 36.38 -0.55
N ILE A 11 2.18 37.03 0.23
CA ILE A 11 2.17 37.35 1.66
C ILE A 11 1.07 36.69 2.52
N GLY A 12 1.49 35.83 3.45
CA GLY A 12 0.68 35.38 4.60
C GLY A 12 1.21 35.97 5.91
N ALA A 13 0.31 36.47 6.76
CA ALA A 13 0.58 36.89 8.14
C ALA A 13 -0.58 36.47 9.05
N SER A 14 -0.24 36.10 10.30
CA SER A 14 -1.05 35.96 11.54
C SER A 14 -0.70 34.65 12.29
N THR A 15 0.33 34.62 13.15
CA THR A 15 0.37 34.88 14.62
C THR A 15 -0.21 33.79 15.55
N LEU A 16 0.71 33.02 16.14
CA LEU A 16 0.89 32.64 17.57
C LEU A 16 -0.29 32.20 18.46
N ALA A 17 -0.14 31.00 19.06
CA ALA A 17 -0.39 30.77 20.49
C ALA A 17 0.46 29.59 21.02
N VAL A 18 1.21 29.85 22.10
CA VAL A 18 2.08 28.92 22.85
C VAL A 18 1.31 28.40 24.07
N LEU A 19 1.41 27.11 24.38
CA LEU A 19 1.05 26.54 25.67
C LEU A 19 2.22 25.69 26.17
N ALA A 20 2.89 26.19 27.21
CA ALA A 20 3.89 25.47 27.98
C ALA A 20 3.18 24.72 29.13
N ALA A 21 3.46 23.43 29.27
CA ALA A 21 3.13 22.67 30.47
C ALA A 21 4.41 22.44 31.28
N ALA A 22 4.44 23.02 32.47
CA ALA A 22 5.47 22.81 33.49
C ALA A 22 5.35 21.40 34.09
N GLY A 23 6.47 20.69 34.19
CA GLY A 23 6.64 19.51 35.04
C GLY A 23 7.76 19.79 36.03
N CYS A 24 7.37 20.09 37.26
CA CYS A 24 8.24 20.57 38.33
C CYS A 24 9.09 19.44 38.94
N SER A 25 10.38 19.76 39.15
CA SER A 25 11.36 19.01 39.93
C SER A 25 10.95 18.86 41.39
N SER A 26 11.33 17.73 42.00
CA SER A 26 11.40 17.59 43.47
C SER A 26 12.86 17.37 43.86
N ASP A 27 13.45 18.39 44.48
CA ASP A 27 14.77 18.31 45.13
C ASP A 27 14.53 18.34 46.64
N SER A 28 15.02 17.34 47.37
CA SER A 28 15.02 17.29 48.83
C SER A 28 16.43 16.93 49.29
N LYS A 29 17.05 17.89 49.98
CA LYS A 29 18.45 17.88 50.40
C LYS A 29 18.57 17.46 51.87
N SER A 30 19.35 16.40 52.17
CA SER A 30 20.51 16.39 53.11
C SER A 30 20.74 15.06 53.86
N LYS A 31 22.04 14.73 53.94
CA LYS A 31 22.83 14.11 55.03
C LYS A 31 22.95 12.58 55.18
N GLU A 32 24.19 12.16 54.90
CA GLU A 32 25.18 11.49 55.78
C GLU A 32 25.01 10.00 56.16
N SER A 33 26.17 9.34 56.00
CA SER A 33 26.62 7.95 56.18
C SER A 33 25.88 6.97 57.09
N SER A 34 25.82 5.69 56.65
CA SER A 34 26.40 4.51 57.34
C SER A 34 26.24 3.20 56.54
N THR A 35 27.27 2.37 56.66
CA THR A 35 27.53 1.01 56.15
C THR A 35 26.44 -0.05 56.41
N SER A 36 26.17 -0.94 55.43
CA SER A 36 26.37 -2.41 55.51
C SER A 36 25.69 -3.19 54.36
N ALA A 37 26.26 -4.36 54.08
CA ALA A 37 26.08 -5.20 52.90
C ALA A 37 24.80 -6.06 52.88
N SER A 38 24.33 -6.42 51.66
CA SER A 38 24.16 -7.80 51.15
C SER A 38 22.95 -7.98 50.20
N SER A 39 23.28 -8.40 48.97
CA SER A 39 22.69 -9.49 48.18
C SER A 39 21.20 -9.50 47.73
N ALA A 40 21.07 -9.80 46.41
CA ALA A 40 19.93 -10.39 45.67
C ALA A 40 18.72 -9.46 45.44
N SER A 41 18.06 -9.42 44.29
CA SER A 41 18.05 -10.26 43.09
C SER A 41 17.74 -9.36 41.89
N SER A 42 18.55 -9.43 40.84
CA SER A 42 18.31 -8.74 39.58
C SER A 42 17.13 -9.40 38.87
N SER A 43 15.92 -8.88 39.07
CA SER A 43 14.84 -9.12 38.10
C SER A 43 15.16 -8.29 36.88
N ALA A 44 15.87 -8.90 35.94
CA ALA A 44 15.98 -8.40 34.58
C ALA A 44 14.58 -8.46 33.98
N SER A 45 13.85 -7.35 34.07
CA SER A 45 12.72 -7.09 33.19
C SER A 45 13.27 -7.13 31.78
N SER A 46 13.07 -8.26 31.09
CA SER A 46 13.21 -8.34 29.65
C SER A 46 12.15 -7.40 29.07
N THR A 47 12.51 -6.13 28.94
CA THR A 47 11.87 -5.26 27.97
C THR A 47 12.08 -5.97 26.64
N SER A 48 11.04 -6.63 26.15
CA SER A 48 10.94 -6.97 24.74
C SER A 48 11.07 -5.66 23.99
N SER A 49 12.31 -5.33 23.61
CA SER A 49 12.56 -4.33 22.61
C SER A 49 11.74 -4.79 21.42
N SER A 50 10.67 -4.07 21.11
CA SER A 50 10.03 -4.13 19.81
C SER A 50 11.13 -3.81 18.83
N ALA A 51 11.78 -4.85 18.31
CA ALA A 51 12.77 -4.71 17.26
C ALA A 51 12.02 -3.97 16.16
N ALA A 52 12.45 -2.74 15.87
CA ALA A 52 11.97 -2.03 14.71
C ALA A 52 12.07 -3.01 13.54
N ALA A 53 10.92 -3.38 12.97
CA ALA A 53 10.87 -4.30 11.84
C ALA A 53 11.82 -3.70 10.79
N GLN A 54 12.86 -4.45 10.45
CA GLN A 54 13.72 -4.09 9.33
C GLN A 54 12.80 -3.78 8.15
N PRO A 55 13.10 -2.76 7.31
CA PRO A 55 12.30 -2.50 6.13
C PRO A 55 12.20 -3.80 5.33
N ALA A 56 11.01 -4.41 5.34
CA ALA A 56 10.80 -5.65 4.63
C ALA A 56 10.83 -5.31 3.13
N ASP A 57 11.70 -5.98 2.39
CA ASP A 57 11.65 -5.95 0.94
C ASP A 57 10.53 -6.88 0.48
N TYR A 58 9.50 -6.29 -0.09
CA TYR A 58 8.31 -6.98 -0.58
C TYR A 58 8.35 -7.15 -2.10
N SER A 59 9.40 -6.70 -2.78
CA SER A 59 9.51 -6.76 -4.25
C SER A 59 9.38 -8.16 -4.82
N ALA A 60 9.72 -9.19 -4.03
CA ALA A 60 9.57 -10.59 -4.42
C ALA A 60 8.11 -11.07 -4.50
N LEU A 61 7.15 -10.29 -3.96
CA LEU A 61 5.72 -10.61 -4.01
C LEU A 61 5.07 -10.18 -5.33
N LEU A 62 5.68 -9.23 -6.07
CA LEU A 62 5.14 -8.74 -7.32
C LEU A 62 5.22 -9.83 -8.41
N ILE A 63 4.19 -9.87 -9.25
CA ILE A 63 4.30 -10.51 -10.57
C ILE A 63 5.41 -9.85 -11.41
N LYS A 64 5.85 -10.56 -12.45
CA LYS A 64 6.82 -10.07 -13.43
C LYS A 64 6.10 -9.73 -14.72
N GLY A 65 6.72 -8.89 -15.56
CA GLY A 65 6.20 -8.60 -16.91
C GLY A 65 5.95 -9.86 -17.76
N THR A 66 6.76 -10.91 -17.57
CA THR A 66 6.61 -12.21 -18.25
C THR A 66 5.41 -13.03 -17.77
N ASP A 67 4.84 -12.69 -16.62
CA ASP A 67 3.67 -13.36 -16.07
C ASP A 67 2.37 -12.83 -16.72
N LEU A 68 2.41 -11.66 -17.36
CA LEU A 68 1.32 -11.07 -18.12
C LEU A 68 1.30 -11.68 -19.53
N VAL A 69 0.57 -12.78 -19.68
CA VAL A 69 0.46 -13.49 -20.96
C VAL A 69 -0.55 -12.80 -21.86
N ALA A 70 -0.06 -11.90 -22.71
CA ALA A 70 -0.83 -11.15 -23.69
C ALA A 70 -0.14 -11.17 -25.07
N PRO A 71 -0.83 -10.76 -26.16
CA PRO A 71 -0.20 -10.59 -27.47
C PRO A 71 0.93 -9.56 -27.48
N GLU A 72 0.93 -8.64 -26.53
CA GLU A 72 1.93 -7.59 -26.33
C GLU A 72 2.84 -7.88 -25.14
N VAL A 73 4.02 -7.28 -25.15
CA VAL A 73 5.00 -7.42 -24.06
C VAL A 73 4.84 -6.31 -23.05
N PHE A 74 4.82 -6.69 -21.76
CA PHE A 74 4.79 -5.74 -20.66
C PHE A 74 6.16 -5.60 -20.00
N THR A 75 6.56 -4.36 -19.73
CA THR A 75 7.79 -4.04 -18.97
C THR A 75 7.41 -3.49 -17.60
N ALA A 76 8.02 -4.04 -16.56
CA ALA A 76 7.80 -3.60 -15.18
C ALA A 76 8.54 -2.28 -14.89
N SER A 77 7.90 -1.39 -14.14
CA SER A 77 8.55 -0.26 -13.49
C SER A 77 9.44 -0.74 -12.34
N ALA A 78 10.26 0.16 -11.81
CA ALA A 78 10.93 -0.10 -10.53
C ALA A 78 9.87 -0.32 -9.43
N PRO A 79 10.03 -1.33 -8.56
CA PRO A 79 9.16 -1.51 -7.41
C PRO A 79 9.22 -0.32 -6.46
N VAL A 80 8.06 0.09 -5.95
CA VAL A 80 7.90 1.14 -4.96
C VAL A 80 7.60 0.48 -3.61
N GLN A 81 8.57 0.56 -2.70
CA GLN A 81 8.39 0.06 -1.34
C GLN A 81 7.51 1.00 -0.53
N ASN A 82 6.64 0.40 0.28
CA ASN A 82 5.70 1.06 1.18
C ASN A 82 4.79 2.11 0.48
N PRO A 83 3.98 1.69 -0.51
CA PRO A 83 3.14 2.61 -1.26
C PRO A 83 2.19 3.39 -0.33
N ASN A 84 2.07 4.69 -0.55
CA ASN A 84 1.29 5.61 0.30
C ASN A 84 1.69 5.59 1.79
N GLY A 85 2.94 5.21 2.10
CA GLY A 85 3.45 5.08 3.47
C GLY A 85 2.94 3.85 4.22
N GLN A 86 2.23 2.93 3.55
CA GLN A 86 1.74 1.69 4.13
C GLN A 86 2.72 0.54 3.84
N PRO A 87 2.96 -0.40 4.77
CA PRO A 87 3.83 -1.54 4.50
C PRO A 87 3.37 -2.33 3.28
N GLY A 88 4.27 -2.61 2.35
CA GLY A 88 3.92 -3.30 1.10
C GLY A 88 4.82 -2.92 -0.07
N VAL A 89 4.34 -3.22 -1.27
CA VAL A 89 5.01 -2.90 -2.53
C VAL A 89 3.99 -2.55 -3.61
N ALA A 90 4.38 -1.70 -4.55
CA ALA A 90 3.63 -1.50 -5.80
C ALA A 90 4.56 -1.48 -7.02
N ALA A 91 4.06 -1.89 -8.17
CA ALA A 91 4.69 -1.68 -9.47
C ALA A 91 3.64 -1.49 -10.55
N SER A 92 4.05 -0.90 -11.67
CA SER A 92 3.25 -0.87 -12.89
C SER A 92 3.93 -1.67 -13.99
N PHE A 93 3.15 -2.23 -14.88
CA PHE A 93 3.59 -2.96 -16.06
C PHE A 93 2.96 -2.29 -17.25
N SER A 94 3.77 -1.79 -18.18
CA SER A 94 3.25 -1.08 -19.36
C SER A 94 3.75 -1.71 -20.64
N ASN A 95 2.91 -1.68 -21.66
CA ASN A 95 3.33 -1.97 -23.02
C ASN A 95 4.19 -0.80 -23.58
N PRO A 96 4.90 -0.99 -24.71
CA PRO A 96 5.86 0.01 -25.21
C PRO A 96 5.27 1.38 -25.55
N ASP A 97 3.98 1.44 -25.91
CA ASP A 97 3.28 2.69 -26.23
C ASP A 97 2.47 3.26 -25.05
N SER A 98 2.49 2.59 -23.89
CA SER A 98 1.77 2.95 -22.66
C SER A 98 0.26 3.05 -22.82
N THR A 99 -0.32 2.38 -23.81
CA THR A 99 -1.78 2.31 -24.01
C THR A 99 -2.44 1.28 -23.10
N HIS A 100 -1.71 0.22 -22.72
CA HIS A 100 -2.14 -0.75 -21.72
C HIS A 100 -1.20 -0.70 -20.52
N VAL A 101 -1.77 -0.55 -19.34
CA VAL A 101 -1.02 -0.50 -18.07
C VAL A 101 -1.69 -1.40 -17.06
N VAL A 102 -0.91 -2.25 -16.41
CA VAL A 102 -1.34 -3.04 -15.25
C VAL A 102 -0.66 -2.47 -14.01
N GLY A 103 -1.43 -1.96 -13.06
CA GLY A 103 -0.94 -1.62 -11.73
C GLY A 103 -1.09 -2.81 -10.80
N ASP A 104 -0.06 -3.12 -10.02
CA ASP A 104 -0.10 -4.10 -8.95
C ASP A 104 0.32 -3.43 -7.64
N THR A 105 -0.59 -3.38 -6.68
CA THR A 105 -0.35 -2.84 -5.34
C THR A 105 -0.69 -3.89 -4.31
N ILE A 106 0.30 -4.23 -3.48
CA ILE A 106 0.20 -5.21 -2.41
C ILE A 106 0.48 -4.50 -1.10
N LEU A 107 -0.54 -4.40 -0.24
CA LEU A 107 -0.39 -3.92 1.13
C LEU A 107 -0.26 -5.10 2.07
N VAL A 108 0.76 -5.08 2.93
CA VAL A 108 0.99 -6.09 3.97
C VAL A 108 0.51 -5.54 5.30
N LEU A 109 -0.60 -6.06 5.77
CA LEU A 109 -1.29 -5.55 6.96
C LEU A 109 -0.93 -6.38 8.20
N ALA A 110 -1.39 -5.92 9.36
CA ALA A 110 -1.03 -6.52 10.65
C ALA A 110 -1.45 -8.00 10.74
N ASP A 111 -2.61 -8.34 10.19
CA ASP A 111 -3.20 -9.67 10.25
C ASP A 111 -4.27 -9.86 9.13
N PRO A 112 -4.79 -11.08 8.93
CA PRO A 112 -5.80 -11.34 7.90
C PRO A 112 -7.14 -10.60 8.10
N ALA A 113 -7.52 -10.24 9.32
CA ALA A 113 -8.75 -9.49 9.59
C ALA A 113 -8.58 -8.02 9.20
N ALA A 114 -7.40 -7.44 9.42
CA ALA A 114 -7.03 -6.12 8.91
C ALA A 114 -7.07 -6.09 7.38
N ALA A 115 -6.57 -7.13 6.71
CA ALA A 115 -6.65 -7.27 5.25
C ALA A 115 -8.09 -7.36 4.73
N SER A 116 -8.92 -8.16 5.39
CA SER A 116 -10.34 -8.25 5.05
C SER A 116 -11.06 -6.91 5.23
N SER A 117 -10.72 -6.15 6.28
CA SER A 117 -11.29 -4.81 6.52
C SER A 117 -10.87 -3.81 5.44
N ALA A 118 -9.61 -3.85 5.01
CA ALA A 118 -9.10 -3.02 3.92
C ALA A 118 -9.79 -3.35 2.58
N LEU A 119 -10.04 -4.63 2.30
CA LEU A 119 -10.78 -5.07 1.13
C LEU A 119 -12.21 -4.50 1.11
N GLU A 120 -12.96 -4.61 2.22
CA GLU A 120 -14.32 -4.07 2.29
C GLU A 120 -14.35 -2.54 2.18
N ALA A 121 -13.38 -1.85 2.76
CA ALA A 121 -13.23 -0.40 2.58
C ALA A 121 -12.95 -0.04 1.12
N ALA A 122 -12.07 -0.79 0.45
CA ALA A 122 -11.73 -0.57 -0.96
C ALA A 122 -12.93 -0.84 -1.89
N LYS A 123 -13.73 -1.88 -1.62
CA LYS A 123 -14.99 -2.14 -2.33
C LYS A 123 -15.95 -0.94 -2.26
N GLY A 124 -16.08 -0.32 -1.10
CA GLY A 124 -16.88 0.89 -0.92
C GLY A 124 -16.34 2.11 -1.67
N ALA A 125 -15.04 2.14 -1.98
CA ALA A 125 -14.37 3.26 -2.66
C ALA A 125 -14.25 3.09 -4.19
N LEU A 126 -14.60 1.92 -4.75
CA LEU A 126 -14.43 1.60 -6.18
C LEU A 126 -15.04 2.64 -7.13
N GLY A 127 -16.18 3.24 -6.75
CA GLY A 127 -16.85 4.28 -7.55
C GLY A 127 -16.04 5.56 -7.75
N SER A 128 -14.93 5.75 -7.01
CA SER A 128 -14.00 6.87 -7.22
C SER A 128 -13.05 6.65 -8.39
N ASN A 129 -12.82 5.38 -8.78
CA ASN A 129 -11.87 5.00 -9.83
C ASN A 129 -12.57 4.41 -11.07
N VAL A 130 -13.71 3.73 -10.88
CA VAL A 130 -14.43 3.05 -11.95
C VAL A 130 -15.86 3.57 -12.03
N THR A 131 -16.22 4.15 -13.17
CA THR A 131 -17.56 4.64 -13.48
C THR A 131 -18.32 3.61 -14.31
N GLY A 132 -19.60 3.40 -13.99
CA GLY A 132 -20.52 2.55 -14.77
C GLY A 132 -20.37 1.03 -14.57
N GLY A 133 -19.41 0.59 -13.76
CA GLY A 133 -19.19 -0.82 -13.44
C GLY A 133 -19.99 -1.32 -12.23
N THR A 134 -20.35 -2.60 -12.22
CA THR A 134 -20.88 -3.29 -11.04
C THR A 134 -19.87 -4.32 -10.54
N PRO A 135 -19.41 -4.25 -9.28
CA PRO A 135 -18.51 -5.27 -8.72
C PRO A 135 -19.13 -6.66 -8.76
N ALA A 136 -18.38 -7.64 -9.26
CA ALA A 136 -18.77 -9.04 -9.36
C ALA A 136 -17.74 -9.93 -8.66
N PRO A 137 -18.16 -11.01 -7.97
CA PRO A 137 -17.23 -11.96 -7.36
C PRO A 137 -16.25 -12.54 -8.36
N MET A 138 -14.99 -12.69 -7.94
CA MET A 138 -13.94 -13.33 -8.71
C MET A 138 -13.30 -14.45 -7.88
N ASN A 139 -13.03 -15.59 -8.49
CA ASN A 139 -12.42 -16.74 -7.82
C ASN A 139 -10.90 -16.55 -7.64
N VAL A 140 -10.49 -15.57 -6.84
CA VAL A 140 -9.08 -15.28 -6.52
C VAL A 140 -8.94 -14.88 -5.05
N GLY A 141 -7.95 -15.46 -4.37
CA GLY A 141 -7.71 -15.24 -2.94
C GLY A 141 -8.97 -15.41 -2.10
N SER A 142 -9.04 -14.64 -1.01
CA SER A 142 -10.23 -14.48 -0.18
C SER A 142 -10.96 -13.20 -0.52
N GLY A 143 -12.30 -13.29 -0.66
CA GLY A 143 -13.17 -12.15 -0.91
C GLY A 143 -13.00 -11.46 -2.27
N GLY A 144 -12.34 -12.13 -3.21
CA GLY A 144 -12.02 -11.63 -4.55
C GLY A 144 -13.21 -11.02 -5.28
N THR A 145 -13.01 -9.85 -5.85
CA THR A 145 -14.01 -9.13 -6.64
C THR A 145 -13.35 -8.38 -7.79
N SER A 146 -14.09 -8.20 -8.88
CA SER A 146 -13.65 -7.41 -10.02
C SER A 146 -14.75 -6.44 -10.45
N VAL A 147 -14.35 -5.26 -10.92
CA VAL A 147 -15.25 -4.30 -11.55
C VAL A 147 -14.59 -3.73 -12.80
N SER A 148 -15.34 -3.65 -13.89
CA SER A 148 -14.90 -3.05 -15.15
C SER A 148 -15.82 -1.89 -15.50
N GLY A 149 -15.25 -0.82 -16.05
CA GLY A 149 -15.96 0.38 -16.48
C GLY A 149 -14.99 1.39 -17.07
N THR A 150 -15.28 2.68 -16.93
CA THR A 150 -14.40 3.74 -17.42
C THR A 150 -13.75 4.51 -16.28
N SER A 151 -12.61 5.15 -16.55
CA SER A 151 -12.07 6.17 -15.66
C SER A 151 -13.09 7.31 -15.47
N PRO A 152 -13.01 8.11 -14.38
CA PRO A 152 -13.98 9.19 -14.11
C PRO A 152 -14.00 10.28 -15.19
N ASP A 153 -12.88 10.49 -15.89
CA ASP A 153 -12.76 11.39 -17.04
C ASP A 153 -13.19 10.76 -18.37
N GLY A 154 -13.53 9.46 -18.37
CA GLY A 154 -13.92 8.69 -19.55
C GLY A 154 -12.80 8.40 -20.54
N ALA A 155 -11.54 8.73 -20.22
CA ALA A 155 -10.41 8.62 -21.13
C ALA A 155 -9.90 7.18 -21.31
N LYS A 156 -10.20 6.29 -20.35
CA LYS A 156 -9.70 4.91 -20.31
C LYS A 156 -10.80 3.91 -19.98
N SER A 157 -10.66 2.68 -20.47
CA SER A 157 -11.26 1.53 -19.81
C SER A 157 -10.44 1.18 -18.56
N VAL A 158 -11.13 0.88 -17.47
CA VAL A 158 -10.49 0.51 -16.19
C VAL A 158 -11.14 -0.76 -15.69
N THR A 159 -10.34 -1.78 -15.42
CA THR A 159 -10.77 -2.95 -14.65
C THR A 159 -9.97 -3.03 -13.36
N VAL A 160 -10.65 -3.07 -12.21
CA VAL A 160 -10.01 -3.24 -10.90
C VAL A 160 -10.38 -4.60 -10.34
N VAL A 161 -9.38 -5.33 -9.86
CA VAL A 161 -9.53 -6.56 -9.08
C VAL A 161 -9.02 -6.31 -7.67
N LEU A 162 -9.82 -6.67 -6.68
CA LEU A 162 -9.50 -6.57 -5.26
C LEU A 162 -9.61 -7.94 -4.61
N PHE A 163 -8.60 -8.35 -3.85
CA PHE A 163 -8.65 -9.59 -3.06
C PHE A 163 -7.67 -9.56 -1.88
N THR A 164 -7.76 -10.56 -1.02
CA THR A 164 -6.77 -10.78 0.05
C THR A 164 -6.13 -12.16 -0.05
N GLU A 165 -4.90 -12.29 0.42
CA GLU A 165 -4.20 -13.57 0.63
C GLU A 165 -3.46 -13.50 1.96
N GLY A 166 -3.97 -14.19 2.99
CA GLY A 166 -3.48 -14.05 4.35
C GLY A 166 -3.59 -12.60 4.85
N LYS A 167 -2.46 -12.00 5.26
CA LYS A 167 -2.37 -10.60 5.70
C LYS A 167 -2.15 -9.60 4.56
N ALA A 168 -2.05 -10.06 3.31
CA ALA A 168 -1.92 -9.17 2.15
C ALA A 168 -3.30 -8.74 1.63
N PHE A 169 -3.42 -7.46 1.32
CA PHE A 169 -4.51 -6.90 0.52
C PHE A 169 -3.94 -6.44 -0.82
N VAL A 170 -4.60 -6.84 -1.91
CA VAL A 170 -4.12 -6.62 -3.27
C VAL A 170 -5.13 -5.82 -4.07
N THR A 171 -4.61 -4.84 -4.80
CA THR A 171 -5.32 -4.11 -5.86
C THR A 171 -4.57 -4.33 -7.17
N LEU A 172 -5.20 -4.98 -8.12
CA LEU A 172 -4.76 -5.01 -9.51
C LEU A 172 -5.65 -4.07 -10.32
N GLU A 173 -5.04 -3.18 -11.10
CA GLU A 173 -5.74 -2.25 -11.98
C GLU A 173 -5.27 -2.46 -13.41
N PHE A 174 -6.20 -2.64 -14.33
CA PHE A 174 -5.94 -2.85 -15.75
C PHE A 174 -6.53 -1.68 -16.51
N ASP A 175 -5.63 -0.81 -16.97
CA ASP A 175 -5.92 0.34 -17.79
C ASP A 175 -5.76 -0.02 -19.27
N GLY A 176 -6.70 0.45 -20.08
CA GLY A 176 -6.65 0.35 -21.53
C GLY A 176 -7.25 1.56 -22.22
N PRO A 177 -7.19 1.61 -23.56
CA PRO A 177 -7.89 2.62 -24.34
C PRO A 177 -9.39 2.63 -24.04
N ALA A 178 -10.04 3.80 -24.12
CA ALA A 178 -11.48 3.90 -23.94
C ALA A 178 -12.25 2.89 -24.83
N GLY A 179 -13.11 2.08 -24.21
CA GLY A 179 -13.89 1.04 -24.88
C GLY A 179 -13.14 -0.27 -25.19
N ALA A 180 -11.90 -0.41 -24.73
CA ALA A 180 -11.08 -1.61 -24.90
C ALA A 180 -10.81 -2.27 -23.54
N ASP A 181 -11.88 -2.81 -22.92
CA ASP A 181 -11.77 -3.48 -21.62
C ASP A 181 -10.78 -4.65 -21.66
N ALA A 182 -10.07 -4.84 -20.54
CA ALA A 182 -9.15 -5.96 -20.38
C ALA A 182 -9.90 -7.30 -20.52
N PRO A 183 -9.38 -8.26 -21.32
CA PRO A 183 -10.04 -9.55 -21.50
C PRO A 183 -10.23 -10.29 -20.16
N PRO A 184 -11.42 -10.85 -19.86
CA PRO A 184 -11.68 -11.49 -18.56
C PRO A 184 -10.71 -12.62 -18.21
N ASP A 185 -10.33 -13.43 -19.20
CA ASP A 185 -9.38 -14.54 -18.98
C ASP A 185 -7.97 -14.03 -18.64
N PHE A 186 -7.55 -12.92 -19.24
CA PHE A 186 -6.28 -12.27 -18.92
C PHE A 186 -6.28 -11.70 -17.51
N VAL A 187 -7.36 -10.99 -17.13
CA VAL A 187 -7.54 -10.45 -15.77
C VAL A 187 -7.52 -11.58 -14.75
N ALA A 188 -8.23 -12.68 -15.00
CA ALA A 188 -8.27 -13.84 -14.11
C ALA A 188 -6.88 -14.50 -13.97
N ASP A 189 -6.18 -14.76 -15.08
CA ASP A 189 -4.86 -15.39 -15.09
C ASP A 189 -3.82 -14.57 -14.31
N VAL A 190 -3.73 -13.26 -14.56
CA VAL A 190 -2.83 -12.36 -13.83
C VAL A 190 -3.16 -12.34 -12.33
N SER A 191 -4.45 -12.27 -12.00
CA SER A 191 -4.90 -12.27 -10.60
C SER A 191 -4.55 -13.58 -9.88
N GLN A 192 -4.70 -14.74 -10.53
CA GLN A 192 -4.29 -16.03 -9.96
C GLN A 192 -2.78 -16.08 -9.71
N LYS A 193 -1.97 -15.60 -10.67
CA LYS A 193 -0.52 -15.58 -10.53
C LYS A 193 -0.07 -14.68 -9.39
N GLN A 194 -0.71 -13.53 -9.20
CA GLN A 194 -0.42 -12.64 -8.08
C GLN A 194 -0.78 -13.28 -6.73
N ALA A 195 -1.96 -13.92 -6.62
CA ALA A 195 -2.33 -14.65 -5.41
C ALA A 195 -1.33 -15.78 -5.09
N ALA A 196 -0.89 -16.53 -6.10
CA ALA A 196 0.11 -17.58 -5.94
C ALA A 196 1.48 -17.03 -5.52
N ALA A 197 1.92 -15.90 -6.08
CA ALA A 197 3.16 -15.24 -5.70
C ALA A 197 3.16 -14.87 -4.20
N ILE A 198 2.08 -14.27 -3.72
CA ILE A 198 1.93 -13.91 -2.30
C ILE A 198 1.89 -15.15 -1.43
N LYS A 199 1.11 -16.16 -1.80
CA LYS A 199 1.00 -17.41 -1.05
C LYS A 199 2.35 -18.11 -0.85
N ASN A 200 3.24 -18.00 -1.82
CA ASN A 200 4.58 -18.59 -1.77
C ASN A 200 5.62 -17.67 -1.10
N GLY A 201 5.46 -16.35 -1.22
CA GLY A 201 6.44 -15.36 -0.79
C GLY A 201 6.19 -14.75 0.60
N LEU A 202 4.96 -14.78 1.09
CA LEU A 202 4.55 -14.12 2.34
C LEU A 202 4.08 -15.17 3.36
N HIS A 203 4.96 -15.49 4.32
CA HIS A 203 4.71 -16.41 5.43
C HIS A 203 4.83 -15.72 6.80
#